data_AF-A0A840KKA3-F1
#
_entry.id   AF-A0A840KKA3-F1
#
_cell.length_a   1.000
_cell.length_b   1.000
_cell.length_c   1.000
_cell.angle_alpha   90.00
_cell.angle_beta   90.00
_cell.angle_gamma   90.00
#
_symmetry.space_group_name_H-M   'P 1'
#
loop_
_entity.id
_entity.type
_entity.pdbx_description
1 polymer ?
#
loop_
_entity_poly.entity_id
_entity_poly.type
_entity_poly.pdbx_seq_one_letter_code
_entity_poly.pdbx_strand_id
1 'polypeptide(L)'
;MKKLLTLISVIGLVMVSGQKISDYKYVSVPDYFPTFKADYDLKNALTKLLKGKKYAILPGDRQQWSSEAKQNPCNVLHADIINDSGFLRNKVTLQLKDCNNKVVLTSKGSSSIKEYIEGYQDALKQSLVAVPVSNPVEITNTTVTQTETIETETVNEVKETSSVSSVEKKAERYTNGKLNLQKIQIDNSQFILADSNSSVPYATFKATTKKDVFRVKLANGDSTIGYYEKGNIVVEIPQSNGEYAKEVFSGK
;
A
#
# COMPACT_ATOMS: atom_id res chain seq x y z
N MET A 1 -47.07 36.95 -6.85
CA MET A 1 -45.67 36.72 -7.25
C MET A 1 -44.91 36.11 -6.09
N LYS A 2 -44.36 34.91 -6.32
CA LYS A 2 -43.20 34.25 -5.69
C LYS A 2 -42.98 34.48 -4.18
N LYS A 3 -43.43 33.55 -3.34
CA LYS A 3 -42.74 33.24 -2.09
C LYS A 3 -41.97 31.93 -2.29
N LEU A 4 -40.68 32.07 -2.07
CA LEU A 4 -39.59 31.18 -2.43
C LEU A 4 -39.63 29.90 -1.60
N LEU A 5 -39.78 28.77 -2.28
CA LEU A 5 -39.61 27.42 -1.74
C LEU A 5 -38.10 27.19 -1.53
N THR A 6 -37.58 27.42 -0.33
CA THR A 6 -36.20 27.02 0.02
C THR A 6 -36.18 25.55 0.38
N LEU A 7 -35.89 24.73 -0.63
CA LEU A 7 -35.54 23.32 -0.53
C LEU A 7 -34.18 23.20 0.17
N ILE A 8 -34.17 22.84 1.45
CA ILE A 8 -32.96 22.49 2.19
C ILE A 8 -32.54 21.09 1.72
N SER A 9 -31.68 21.04 0.70
CA SER A 9 -31.00 19.81 0.28
C SER A 9 -29.84 19.56 1.25
N VAL A 10 -30.07 18.69 2.23
CA VAL A 10 -29.01 18.11 3.07
C VAL A 10 -28.23 17.14 2.20
N ILE A 11 -27.16 17.63 1.57
CA ILE A 11 -26.16 16.78 0.93
C ILE A 11 -25.36 16.10 2.05
N GLY A 12 -25.74 14.86 2.35
CA GLY A 12 -24.94 13.97 3.19
C GLY A 12 -23.63 13.68 2.46
N LEU A 13 -22.53 14.25 2.95
CA LEU A 13 -21.19 13.94 2.48
C LEU A 13 -20.83 12.53 2.98
N VAL A 14 -21.16 11.50 2.21
CA VAL A 14 -20.71 10.14 2.49
C VAL A 14 -19.20 10.13 2.26
N MET A 15 -18.42 10.19 3.33
CA MET A 15 -16.97 10.08 3.27
C MET A 15 -16.62 8.64 2.88
N VAL A 16 -16.50 8.37 1.59
CA VAL A 16 -15.96 7.11 1.09
C VAL A 16 -14.47 7.12 1.36
N SER A 17 -14.08 6.57 2.52
CA SER A 17 -12.68 6.28 2.81
C SER A 17 -12.21 5.18 1.85
N GLY A 18 -11.34 5.53 0.90
CA GLY A 18 -10.76 4.55 -0.03
C GLY A 18 -9.72 3.69 0.71
N GLN A 19 -10.03 2.40 0.90
CA GLN A 19 -9.07 1.43 1.44
C GLN A 19 -7.90 1.27 0.47
N LYS A 20 -6.65 1.31 0.97
CA LYS A 20 -5.47 1.13 0.12
C LYS A 20 -5.30 -0.37 -0.15
N ILE A 21 -4.74 -0.70 -1.32
CA ILE A 21 -4.49 -2.10 -1.73
C ILE A 21 -3.56 -2.84 -0.74
N SER A 22 -2.65 -2.10 -0.08
CA SER A 22 -1.77 -2.63 0.97
C SER A 22 -2.53 -3.07 2.22
N ASP A 23 -3.71 -2.50 2.48
CA ASP A 23 -4.44 -2.72 3.73
C ASP A 23 -5.22 -4.04 3.72
N TYR A 24 -5.32 -4.69 2.55
CA TYR A 24 -5.95 -5.98 2.40
C TYR A 24 -5.00 -7.09 2.84
N LYS A 25 -5.49 -7.96 3.72
CA LYS A 25 -4.78 -9.15 4.20
C LYS A 25 -4.87 -10.31 3.21
N TYR A 26 -6.02 -10.45 2.55
CA TYR A 26 -6.33 -11.60 1.73
C TYR A 26 -6.50 -11.25 0.26
N VAL A 27 -6.14 -12.19 -0.62
CA VAL A 27 -6.49 -12.16 -2.04
C VAL A 27 -7.13 -13.50 -2.40
N SER A 28 -8.37 -13.46 -2.88
CA SER A 28 -9.07 -14.59 -3.48
C SER A 28 -8.62 -14.74 -4.93
N VAL A 29 -8.17 -15.95 -5.28
CA VAL A 29 -7.70 -16.29 -6.63
C VAL A 29 -8.64 -17.33 -7.23
N PRO A 30 -9.26 -17.08 -8.41
CA PRO A 30 -10.16 -18.03 -9.04
C PRO A 30 -9.42 -19.25 -9.59
N ASP A 31 -10.16 -20.32 -9.86
CA ASP A 31 -9.60 -21.56 -10.40
C ASP A 31 -9.20 -21.47 -11.87
N TYR A 32 -9.86 -20.58 -12.63
CA TYR A 32 -9.61 -20.36 -14.05
C TYR A 32 -9.88 -18.90 -14.44
N PHE A 33 -9.28 -18.48 -15.56
CA PHE A 33 -9.42 -17.13 -16.10
C PHE A 33 -10.11 -17.20 -17.49
N PRO A 34 -11.38 -16.75 -17.62
CA PRO A 34 -12.21 -16.99 -18.81
C PRO A 34 -11.66 -16.45 -20.13
N THR A 35 -10.77 -15.46 -20.06
CA THR A 35 -10.20 -14.79 -21.24
C THR A 35 -9.04 -15.56 -21.87
N PHE A 36 -8.58 -16.64 -21.23
CA PHE A 36 -7.52 -17.50 -21.72
C PHE A 36 -8.09 -18.78 -22.33
N LYS A 37 -7.42 -19.27 -23.39
CA LYS A 37 -7.81 -20.51 -24.08
C LYS A 37 -7.40 -21.79 -23.32
N ALA A 38 -6.50 -21.66 -22.37
CA ALA A 38 -5.99 -22.72 -21.50
C ALA A 38 -5.55 -22.10 -20.16
N ASP A 39 -5.22 -22.93 -19.17
CA ASP A 39 -4.85 -22.46 -17.83
C ASP A 39 -3.49 -21.72 -17.80
N TYR A 40 -2.53 -22.16 -18.63
CA TYR A 40 -1.15 -21.64 -18.68
C TYR A 40 -0.44 -21.54 -17.32
N ASP A 41 -0.91 -22.29 -16.32
CA ASP A 41 -0.41 -22.30 -14.94
C ASP A 41 -0.49 -20.90 -14.25
N LEU A 42 -1.44 -20.06 -14.69
CA LEU A 42 -1.56 -18.67 -14.23
C LEU A 42 -1.98 -18.57 -12.76
N LYS A 43 -2.85 -19.46 -12.29
CA LYS A 43 -3.28 -19.50 -10.89
C LYS A 43 -2.09 -19.71 -9.96
N ASN A 44 -1.24 -20.69 -10.26
CA ASN A 44 -0.08 -21.02 -9.43
C ASN A 44 0.97 -19.90 -9.48
N ALA A 45 1.22 -19.34 -10.67
CA ALA A 45 2.10 -18.20 -10.83
C ALA A 45 1.62 -16.98 -10.02
N LEU A 46 0.34 -16.61 -10.14
CA LEU A 46 -0.28 -15.52 -9.39
C LEU A 46 -0.19 -15.74 -7.88
N THR A 47 -0.56 -16.95 -7.42
CA THR A 47 -0.49 -17.35 -6.02
C THR A 47 0.91 -17.18 -5.45
N LYS A 48 1.94 -17.64 -6.18
CA LYS A 48 3.34 -17.54 -5.74
C LYS A 48 3.79 -16.08 -5.65
N LEU A 49 3.44 -15.27 -6.64
CA LEU A 49 3.83 -13.85 -6.69
C LEU A 49 3.14 -13.03 -5.59
N LEU A 50 1.85 -13.26 -5.34
CA LEU A 50 1.10 -12.60 -4.27
C LEU A 50 1.56 -13.02 -2.87
N LYS A 51 1.91 -14.30 -2.66
CA LYS A 51 2.56 -14.76 -1.41
C LYS A 51 3.89 -14.05 -1.19
N GLY A 52 4.68 -13.85 -2.25
CA GLY A 52 5.91 -13.03 -2.19
C GLY A 52 5.67 -11.58 -1.80
N LYS A 53 4.45 -11.06 -2.04
CA LYS A 53 3.96 -9.74 -1.60
C LYS A 53 3.23 -9.79 -0.25
N LYS A 54 3.37 -10.89 0.52
CA LYS A 54 2.78 -11.12 1.85
C LYS A 54 1.24 -11.20 1.91
N TYR A 55 0.55 -11.35 0.79
CA TYR A 55 -0.89 -11.61 0.81
C TYR A 55 -1.19 -13.06 1.19
N ALA A 56 -2.20 -13.27 2.03
CA ALA A 56 -2.77 -14.58 2.28
C ALA A 56 -3.73 -14.97 1.15
N ILE A 57 -3.55 -16.17 0.58
CA ILE A 57 -4.32 -16.60 -0.60
C ILE A 57 -5.54 -17.39 -0.17
N LEU A 58 -6.70 -17.00 -0.70
CA LEU A 58 -7.96 -17.69 -0.53
C LEU A 58 -8.42 -18.29 -1.87
N PRO A 59 -9.19 -19.40 -1.85
CA PRO A 59 -9.80 -19.92 -3.07
C PRO A 59 -10.84 -18.94 -3.65
N GLY A 60 -11.17 -19.11 -4.93
CA GLY A 60 -12.21 -18.33 -5.60
C GLY A 60 -13.59 -18.55 -4.97
N ASP A 61 -13.86 -19.75 -4.47
CA ASP A 61 -15.10 -20.07 -3.79
C ASP A 61 -15.10 -19.55 -2.34
N ARG A 62 -16.01 -18.59 -2.08
CA ARG A 62 -16.23 -17.99 -0.76
C ARG A 62 -16.64 -19.01 0.31
N GLN A 63 -17.28 -20.11 -0.07
CA GLN A 63 -17.65 -21.17 0.87
C GLN A 63 -16.44 -21.85 1.50
N GLN A 64 -15.31 -21.84 0.80
CA GLN A 64 -14.05 -22.45 1.23
C GLN A 64 -13.16 -21.49 2.03
N TRP A 65 -13.59 -20.24 2.25
CA TRP A 65 -12.82 -19.27 3.03
C TRP A 65 -12.79 -19.60 4.53
N SER A 66 -11.74 -19.16 5.21
CA SER A 66 -11.65 -19.20 6.68
C SER A 66 -12.77 -18.36 7.32
N SER A 67 -13.13 -18.69 8.57
CA SER A 67 -14.16 -17.95 9.31
C SER A 67 -13.83 -16.46 9.43
N GLU A 68 -12.56 -16.11 9.62
CA GLU A 68 -12.08 -14.72 9.69
C GLU A 68 -12.36 -13.94 8.39
N ALA A 69 -12.03 -14.54 7.24
CA ALA A 69 -12.27 -13.91 5.93
C ALA A 69 -13.77 -13.84 5.58
N LYS A 70 -14.57 -14.79 6.05
CA LYS A 70 -16.03 -14.78 5.86
C LYS A 70 -16.70 -13.67 6.67
N GLN A 71 -16.22 -13.42 7.89
CA GLN A 71 -16.72 -12.36 8.78
C GLN A 71 -16.39 -10.96 8.23
N ASN A 72 -15.22 -10.79 7.60
CA ASN A 72 -14.77 -9.52 7.04
C ASN A 72 -14.44 -9.65 5.54
N PRO A 73 -15.43 -9.81 4.65
CA PRO A 73 -15.21 -10.02 3.22
C PRO A 73 -14.55 -8.84 2.53
N CYS A 74 -14.70 -7.62 3.06
CA CYS A 74 -14.04 -6.43 2.54
C CYS A 74 -12.53 -6.36 2.85
N ASN A 75 -11.99 -7.29 3.65
CA ASN A 75 -10.54 -7.47 3.79
C ASN A 75 -9.96 -8.44 2.75
N VAL A 76 -10.78 -8.86 1.77
CA VAL A 76 -10.40 -9.77 0.68
C VAL A 76 -10.46 -9.03 -0.65
N LEU A 77 -9.36 -9.04 -1.40
CA LEU A 77 -9.34 -8.64 -2.80
C LEU A 77 -9.69 -9.82 -3.69
N HIS A 78 -10.47 -9.60 -4.73
CA HIS A 78 -10.70 -10.58 -5.79
C HIS A 78 -9.74 -10.31 -6.94
N ALA A 79 -8.84 -11.26 -7.21
CA ALA A 79 -7.91 -11.16 -8.31
C ALA A 79 -8.52 -11.71 -9.61
N ASP A 80 -8.23 -11.03 -10.70
CA ASP A 80 -8.63 -11.42 -12.05
C ASP A 80 -7.49 -11.14 -13.02
N ILE A 81 -7.30 -12.01 -14.01
CA ILE A 81 -6.31 -11.85 -15.06
C ILE A 81 -7.04 -11.87 -16.39
N ILE A 82 -6.85 -10.80 -17.16
CA ILE A 82 -7.45 -10.62 -18.47
C ILE A 82 -6.35 -10.76 -19.52
N ASN A 83 -6.58 -11.62 -20.51
CA ASN A 83 -5.75 -11.70 -21.69
C ASN A 83 -5.99 -10.46 -22.58
N ASP A 84 -4.96 -9.63 -22.75
CA ASP A 84 -4.97 -8.42 -23.60
C ASP A 84 -3.99 -8.59 -24.78
N SER A 85 -3.69 -9.84 -25.14
CA SER A 85 -2.64 -10.16 -26.13
C SER A 85 -3.00 -9.68 -27.52
N GLY A 86 -1.98 -9.21 -28.23
CA GLY A 86 -2.04 -8.94 -29.66
C GLY A 86 -1.29 -10.02 -30.44
N PHE A 87 -1.24 -9.88 -31.76
CA PHE A 87 -0.54 -10.83 -32.64
C PHE A 87 0.95 -11.01 -32.31
N LEU A 88 1.60 -9.97 -31.78
CA LEU A 88 3.07 -9.94 -31.63
C LEU A 88 3.58 -10.27 -30.22
N ARG A 89 2.74 -10.16 -29.19
CA ARG A 89 3.16 -10.22 -27.78
C ARG A 89 2.08 -10.80 -26.88
N ASN A 90 2.52 -11.59 -25.93
CA ASN A 90 1.71 -12.06 -24.81
C ASN A 90 1.51 -10.90 -23.83
N LYS A 91 0.26 -10.51 -23.58
CA LYS A 91 -0.07 -9.41 -22.66
C LYS A 91 -1.14 -9.87 -21.68
N VAL A 92 -0.98 -9.44 -20.43
CA VAL A 92 -1.95 -9.68 -19.37
C VAL A 92 -2.30 -8.37 -18.67
N THR A 93 -3.55 -8.24 -18.29
CA THR A 93 -4.04 -7.18 -17.40
C THR A 93 -4.48 -7.82 -16.10
N LEU A 94 -3.76 -7.54 -15.03
CA LEU A 94 -4.14 -7.91 -13.66
C LEU A 94 -5.14 -6.88 -13.13
N GLN A 95 -6.26 -7.35 -12.61
CA GLN A 95 -7.22 -6.54 -11.88
C GLN A 95 -7.37 -7.07 -10.45
N LEU A 96 -7.37 -6.16 -9.48
CA LEU A 96 -7.79 -6.45 -8.11
C LEU A 96 -9.09 -5.70 -7.85
N LYS A 97 -10.12 -6.43 -7.42
CA LYS A 97 -11.46 -5.90 -7.11
C LYS A 97 -11.71 -5.98 -5.61
N ASP A 98 -12.44 -5.01 -5.06
CA ASP A 98 -12.89 -5.04 -3.67
C ASP A 98 -14.13 -5.95 -3.49
N CYS A 99 -14.66 -6.02 -2.26
CA CYS A 99 -15.87 -6.78 -1.92
C CYS A 99 -17.13 -6.32 -2.66
N ASN A 100 -17.13 -5.11 -3.23
CA ASN A 100 -18.23 -4.55 -4.02
C ASN A 100 -18.02 -4.76 -5.52
N ASN A 101 -17.07 -5.62 -5.91
CA ASN A 101 -16.64 -5.87 -7.29
C ASN A 101 -16.08 -4.61 -8.01
N LYS A 102 -15.71 -3.56 -7.28
CA LYS A 102 -15.09 -2.37 -7.86
C LYS A 102 -13.61 -2.65 -8.08
N VAL A 103 -13.11 -2.37 -9.29
CA VAL A 103 -11.69 -2.49 -9.60
C VAL A 103 -10.92 -1.40 -8.86
N VAL A 104 -10.06 -1.81 -7.92
CA VAL A 104 -9.21 -0.92 -7.10
C VAL A 104 -7.77 -0.85 -7.60
N LEU A 105 -7.34 -1.84 -8.38
CA LEU A 105 -6.06 -1.84 -9.10
C LEU A 105 -6.25 -2.42 -10.49
N THR A 106 -5.68 -1.78 -11.50
CA THR A 106 -5.45 -2.36 -12.82
C THR A 106 -3.99 -2.18 -13.18
N SER A 107 -3.32 -3.27 -13.56
CA SER A 107 -1.91 -3.24 -13.96
C SER A 107 -1.70 -4.12 -15.18
N LYS A 108 -0.92 -3.64 -16.14
CA LYS A 108 -0.62 -4.35 -17.38
C LYS A 108 0.81 -4.88 -17.35
N GLY A 109 1.02 -6.02 -17.98
CA GLY A 109 2.34 -6.57 -18.25
C GLY A 109 2.40 -7.22 -19.63
N SER A 110 3.60 -7.25 -20.22
CA SER A 110 3.77 -7.77 -21.58
C SER A 110 5.09 -8.51 -21.74
N SER A 111 5.07 -9.68 -22.36
CA SER A 111 6.26 -10.44 -22.67
C SER A 111 6.54 -10.50 -24.17
N SER A 112 7.82 -10.48 -24.54
CA SER A 112 8.30 -10.83 -25.89
C SER A 112 8.46 -12.33 -26.10
N ILE A 113 8.43 -13.13 -25.03
CA ILE A 113 8.52 -14.59 -25.12
C ILE A 113 7.26 -15.09 -25.85
N LYS A 114 7.44 -15.88 -26.90
CA LYS A 114 6.34 -16.32 -27.77
C LYS A 114 5.62 -17.52 -27.20
N GLU A 115 6.35 -18.38 -26.48
CA GLU A 115 5.87 -19.55 -25.77
C GLU A 115 4.82 -19.13 -24.74
N TYR A 116 3.58 -19.59 -24.90
CA TYR A 116 2.45 -19.04 -24.13
C TYR A 116 2.59 -19.19 -22.62
N ILE A 117 3.01 -20.35 -22.11
CA ILE A 117 3.15 -20.58 -20.66
C ILE A 117 4.18 -19.61 -20.08
N GLU A 118 5.39 -19.57 -20.63
CA GLU A 118 6.47 -18.71 -20.16
C GLU A 118 6.15 -17.22 -20.37
N GLY A 119 5.61 -16.87 -21.53
CA GLY A 119 5.28 -15.49 -21.90
C GLY A 119 4.15 -14.90 -21.06
N TYR A 120 3.09 -15.67 -20.75
CA TYR A 120 2.04 -15.18 -19.86
C TYR A 120 2.49 -15.09 -18.40
N GLN A 121 3.31 -16.03 -17.92
CA GLN A 121 3.89 -15.94 -16.58
C GLN A 121 4.85 -14.76 -16.43
N ASP A 122 5.66 -14.47 -17.45
CA ASP A 122 6.54 -13.30 -17.48
C ASP A 122 5.75 -11.99 -17.52
N ALA A 123 4.74 -11.90 -18.39
CA ALA A 123 3.83 -10.76 -18.43
C ALA A 123 3.12 -10.54 -17.08
N LEU A 124 2.75 -11.62 -16.39
CA LEU A 124 2.14 -11.56 -15.06
C LEU A 124 3.11 -11.03 -14.00
N LYS A 125 4.39 -11.44 -14.02
CA LYS A 125 5.41 -10.89 -13.11
C LYS A 125 5.53 -9.37 -13.25
N GLN A 126 5.50 -8.86 -14.47
CA GLN A 126 5.57 -7.43 -14.74
C GLN A 126 4.34 -6.69 -14.23
N SER A 127 3.14 -7.23 -14.41
CA SER A 127 1.92 -6.58 -13.91
C SER A 127 1.86 -6.51 -12.38
N LEU A 128 2.44 -7.50 -11.68
CA LEU A 128 2.52 -7.53 -10.21
C LEU A 128 3.51 -6.52 -9.59
N VAL A 129 4.32 -5.83 -10.39
CA VAL A 129 5.20 -4.77 -9.88
C VAL A 129 4.39 -3.65 -9.23
N ALA A 130 3.24 -3.29 -9.81
CA ALA A 130 2.34 -2.26 -9.30
C ALA A 130 1.56 -2.68 -8.05
N VAL A 131 1.55 -3.97 -7.70
CA VAL A 131 0.89 -4.47 -6.49
C VAL A 131 1.79 -4.18 -5.29
N PRO A 132 1.33 -3.42 -4.27
CA PRO A 132 2.11 -3.18 -3.07
C PRO A 132 2.29 -4.47 -2.26
N VAL A 133 3.19 -4.44 -1.28
CA VAL A 133 3.27 -5.51 -0.28
C VAL A 133 2.10 -5.33 0.69
N SER A 134 1.43 -6.42 1.05
CA SER A 134 0.38 -6.45 2.06
C SER A 134 0.94 -6.02 3.42
N ASN A 135 0.25 -5.07 4.05
CA ASN A 135 0.50 -4.57 5.39
C ASN A 135 -0.84 -4.17 6.03
N PRO A 136 -1.73 -5.13 6.31
CA PRO A 136 -3.02 -4.86 6.93
C PRO A 136 -2.79 -4.29 8.33
N VAL A 137 -3.42 -3.16 8.63
CA VAL A 137 -3.47 -2.65 10.00
C VAL A 137 -4.41 -3.57 10.78
N GLU A 138 -3.92 -4.21 11.84
CA GLU A 138 -4.78 -5.00 12.73
C GLU A 138 -5.77 -4.06 13.40
N ILE A 139 -7.02 -4.11 12.93
CA ILE A 139 -8.14 -3.54 13.67
C ILE A 139 -8.43 -4.55 14.77
N THR A 140 -7.82 -4.36 15.95
CA THR A 140 -8.32 -5.01 17.16
C THR A 140 -9.74 -4.50 17.35
N ASN A 141 -10.71 -5.33 16.98
CA ASN A 141 -12.10 -5.09 17.31
C ASN A 141 -12.22 -5.20 18.84
N THR A 142 -11.94 -4.10 19.55
CA THR A 142 -12.65 -3.85 20.80
C THR A 142 -14.11 -3.75 20.38
N THR A 143 -14.87 -4.79 20.70
CA THR A 143 -16.31 -4.80 20.61
C THR A 143 -16.83 -3.56 21.32
N VAL A 144 -17.14 -2.51 20.55
CA VAL A 144 -17.95 -1.40 21.04
C VAL A 144 -19.38 -1.94 21.05
N THR A 145 -19.70 -2.71 22.09
CA THR A 145 -21.08 -2.81 22.54
C THR A 145 -21.39 -1.46 23.17
N GLN A 146 -22.15 -0.66 22.44
CA GLN A 146 -22.78 0.53 22.96
C GLN A 146 -23.70 0.09 24.11
N THR A 147 -23.35 0.43 25.34
CA THR A 147 -24.28 0.46 26.46
C THR A 147 -24.08 1.78 27.17
N GLU A 148 -25.20 2.44 27.39
CA GLU A 148 -25.36 3.83 27.81
C GLU A 148 -24.57 4.17 29.07
N THR A 149 -24.07 5.40 29.06
CA THR A 149 -23.53 6.16 30.18
C THR A 149 -24.54 6.26 31.33
N ILE A 150 -24.17 5.81 32.54
CA ILE A 150 -24.55 6.43 33.82
C ILE A 150 -23.34 6.37 34.75
N GLU A 151 -23.02 7.53 35.34
CA GLU A 151 -21.97 7.81 36.31
C GLU A 151 -22.05 6.94 37.58
N THR A 152 -20.91 6.58 38.18
CA THR A 152 -20.47 7.19 39.47
C THR A 152 -19.14 6.61 39.98
N GLU A 153 -18.41 7.52 40.61
CA GLU A 153 -17.16 7.52 41.37
C GLU A 153 -16.74 6.26 42.16
N THR A 154 -15.41 6.13 42.30
CA THR A 154 -14.59 5.95 43.54
C THR A 154 -13.48 4.90 43.35
N VAL A 155 -12.22 5.31 43.22
CA VAL A 155 -11.18 5.50 44.28
C VAL A 155 -10.38 4.22 44.59
N ASN A 156 -9.06 4.41 44.52
CA ASN A 156 -7.93 3.62 45.05
C ASN A 156 -7.49 2.35 44.31
N GLU A 157 -6.21 1.97 44.29
CA GLU A 157 -4.89 2.60 44.47
C GLU A 157 -3.87 1.43 44.31
N VAL A 158 -2.64 1.74 43.88
CA VAL A 158 -1.36 1.02 44.16
C VAL A 158 -0.92 -0.18 43.29
N LYS A 159 0.17 0.11 42.53
CA LYS A 159 1.39 -0.68 42.17
C LYS A 159 1.23 -1.97 41.35
N GLU A 160 2.15 -2.32 40.45
CA GLU A 160 3.61 -2.08 40.39
C GLU A 160 4.07 -2.20 38.91
N THR A 161 4.75 -1.19 38.38
CA THR A 161 6.18 -1.18 38.00
C THR A 161 6.62 -2.28 37.02
N SER A 162 6.86 -1.87 35.75
CA SER A 162 8.07 -2.22 34.98
C SER A 162 8.25 -1.25 33.81
N SER A 163 9.27 -0.40 33.96
CA SER A 163 9.89 0.58 33.04
C SER A 163 9.80 0.26 31.53
N VAL A 164 9.15 1.08 30.71
CA VAL A 164 9.67 2.32 30.06
C VAL A 164 10.95 2.13 29.24
N SER A 165 10.77 1.97 27.93
CA SER A 165 11.33 2.91 26.95
C SER A 165 10.32 3.08 25.83
N SER A 166 9.35 3.95 26.09
CA SER A 166 8.44 4.52 25.11
C SER A 166 9.20 5.56 24.27
N VAL A 167 9.46 5.25 23.00
CA VAL A 167 9.66 6.31 22.00
C VAL A 167 8.33 6.53 21.31
N GLU A 168 7.60 7.46 21.91
CA GLU A 168 6.58 8.32 21.35
C GLU A 168 6.87 8.65 19.87
N LYS A 169 6.20 8.00 18.91
CA LYS A 169 6.30 8.39 17.50
C LYS A 169 5.46 9.64 17.24
N LYS A 170 5.99 10.81 17.61
CA LYS A 170 5.61 12.07 16.98
C LYS A 170 5.99 11.98 15.49
N ALA A 171 5.08 12.34 14.61
CA ALA A 171 5.36 12.40 13.17
C ALA A 171 6.39 13.51 12.91
N GLU A 172 7.66 13.13 12.70
CA GLU A 172 8.74 14.08 12.38
C GLU A 172 8.50 14.70 10.99
N ARG A 173 8.39 16.03 10.93
CA ARG A 173 8.22 16.79 9.68
C ARG A 173 9.54 17.43 9.30
N TYR A 174 9.81 17.47 7.99
CA TYR A 174 11.03 17.99 7.42
C TYR A 174 10.73 18.97 6.27
N THR A 175 11.52 20.02 6.10
CA THR A 175 11.34 20.99 5.02
C THR A 175 12.67 21.48 4.45
N ASN A 176 12.68 21.81 3.16
CA ASN A 176 13.77 22.53 2.50
C ASN A 176 13.36 23.96 2.09
N GLY A 177 12.29 24.50 2.72
CA GLY A 177 11.69 25.79 2.38
C GLY A 177 10.70 25.75 1.20
N LYS A 178 10.85 24.79 0.28
CA LYS A 178 9.94 24.60 -0.86
C LYS A 178 8.95 23.46 -0.63
N LEU A 179 9.43 22.35 -0.07
CA LEU A 179 8.67 21.14 0.21
C LEU A 179 8.48 20.97 1.71
N ASN A 180 7.32 20.44 2.13
CA ASN A 180 7.07 20.00 3.49
C ASN A 180 6.77 18.51 3.47
N LEU A 181 7.73 17.72 3.93
CA LEU A 181 7.71 16.26 3.86
C LEU A 181 7.55 15.67 5.26
N GLN A 182 6.83 14.57 5.36
CA GLN A 182 6.72 13.77 6.57
C GLN A 182 7.67 12.60 6.48
N LYS A 183 8.49 12.40 7.51
CA LYS A 183 9.29 11.20 7.65
C LYS A 183 8.40 10.09 8.23
N ILE A 184 8.28 9.01 7.47
CA ILE A 184 7.48 7.85 7.87
C ILE A 184 8.43 6.66 7.95
N GLN A 185 8.61 6.15 9.17
CA GLN A 185 9.42 4.94 9.39
C GLN A 185 8.64 3.72 8.88
N ILE A 186 9.23 2.98 7.93
CA ILE A 186 8.66 1.76 7.37
C ILE A 186 9.05 0.55 8.23
N ASP A 187 10.34 0.44 8.56
CA ASP A 187 10.91 -0.57 9.46
C ASP A 187 12.21 -0.05 10.10
N ASN A 188 12.93 -0.86 10.89
CA ASN A 188 14.16 -0.44 11.58
C ASN A 188 15.29 0.05 10.66
N SER A 189 15.23 -0.31 9.38
CA SER A 189 16.25 -0.03 8.35
C SER A 189 15.72 0.83 7.20
N GLN A 190 14.44 1.15 7.16
CA GLN A 190 13.83 1.86 6.04
C GLN A 190 12.85 2.93 6.50
N PHE A 191 12.91 4.09 5.87
CA PHE A 191 11.94 5.16 6.02
C PHE A 191 11.68 5.86 4.67
N ILE A 192 10.61 6.64 4.59
CA ILE A 192 10.30 7.46 3.43
C ILE A 192 10.13 8.92 3.83
N LEU A 193 10.39 9.83 2.89
CA LEU A 193 9.91 11.20 2.95
C LEU A 193 8.72 11.34 2.01
N ALA A 194 7.56 11.73 2.55
CA ALA A 194 6.31 11.81 1.79
C ALA A 194 5.69 13.21 1.88
N ASP A 195 5.22 13.73 0.76
CA ASP A 195 4.34 14.89 0.71
C ASP A 195 2.90 14.42 0.97
N SER A 196 2.15 15.13 1.82
CA SER A 196 0.72 14.85 2.04
C SER A 196 -0.14 14.98 0.78
N ASN A 197 0.33 15.73 -0.22
CA ASN A 197 -0.38 15.98 -1.48
C ASN A 197 0.00 15.00 -2.60
N SER A 198 0.91 14.04 -2.35
CA SER A 198 1.38 13.09 -3.36
C SER A 198 1.20 11.65 -2.89
N SER A 199 0.67 10.80 -3.78
CA SER A 199 0.59 9.36 -3.57
C SER A 199 1.93 8.65 -3.73
N VAL A 200 2.92 9.31 -4.34
CA VAL A 200 4.29 8.80 -4.51
C VAL A 200 5.19 9.52 -3.49
N PRO A 201 5.95 8.78 -2.64
CA PRO A 201 6.88 9.41 -1.72
C PRO A 201 7.96 10.16 -2.50
N TYR A 202 8.38 11.31 -1.98
CA TYR A 202 9.47 12.09 -2.55
C TYR A 202 10.74 11.25 -2.67
N ALA A 203 11.08 10.50 -1.62
CA ALA A 203 12.22 9.60 -1.60
C ALA A 203 12.04 8.45 -0.60
N THR A 204 12.63 7.31 -0.91
CA THR A 204 12.72 6.12 -0.04
C THR A 204 14.15 5.92 0.40
N PHE A 205 14.38 5.75 1.70
CA PHE A 205 15.70 5.64 2.33
C PHE A 205 15.86 4.26 2.93
N LYS A 206 16.86 3.51 2.48
CA LYS A 206 17.23 2.21 3.04
C LYS A 206 18.63 2.28 3.65
N ALA A 207 18.75 1.91 4.91
CA ALA A 207 20.00 1.96 5.65
C ALA A 207 21.10 1.15 4.95
N THR A 208 22.30 1.71 4.96
CA THR A 208 23.52 1.00 4.54
C THR A 208 24.23 0.40 5.76
N THR A 209 25.35 -0.28 5.53
CA THR A 209 26.24 -0.72 6.62
C THR A 209 26.93 0.44 7.32
N LYS A 210 27.01 1.62 6.69
CA LYS A 210 27.54 2.84 7.31
C LYS A 210 26.41 3.54 8.06
N LYS A 211 26.64 3.79 9.35
CA LYS A 211 25.70 4.51 10.22
C LYS A 211 25.33 5.86 9.59
N ASP A 212 24.05 6.20 9.69
CA ASP A 212 23.47 7.46 9.22
C ASP A 212 23.60 7.74 7.71
N VAL A 213 23.90 6.69 6.91
CA VAL A 213 23.96 6.76 5.44
C VAL A 213 22.98 5.76 4.84
N PHE A 214 22.26 6.20 3.80
CA PHE A 214 21.14 5.52 3.18
C PHE A 214 21.32 5.42 1.67
N ARG A 215 20.92 4.27 1.12
CA ARG A 215 20.59 4.15 -0.31
C ARG A 215 19.22 4.78 -0.52
N VAL A 216 19.16 5.75 -1.42
CA VAL A 216 17.95 6.53 -1.68
C VAL A 216 17.41 6.19 -3.06
N LYS A 217 16.09 6.00 -3.15
CA LYS A 217 15.35 5.95 -4.41
C LYS A 217 14.38 7.12 -4.48
N LEU A 218 14.58 8.01 -5.44
CA LEU A 218 13.77 9.21 -5.65
C LEU A 218 12.42 8.86 -6.31
N ALA A 219 11.47 9.78 -6.23
CA ALA A 219 10.13 9.63 -6.82
C ALA A 219 10.17 9.34 -8.34
N ASN A 220 11.16 9.88 -9.05
CA ASN A 220 11.37 9.65 -10.49
C ASN A 220 11.99 8.28 -10.81
N GLY A 221 12.38 7.50 -9.79
CA GLY A 221 12.99 6.18 -9.92
C GLY A 221 14.51 6.16 -9.82
N ASP A 222 15.17 7.31 -9.84
CA ASP A 222 16.64 7.42 -9.77
C ASP A 222 17.16 6.96 -8.41
N SER A 223 18.37 6.39 -8.43
CA SER A 223 19.06 5.93 -7.22
C SER A 223 20.20 6.86 -6.86
N THR A 224 20.27 7.25 -5.59
CA THR A 224 21.26 8.17 -5.05
C THR A 224 21.60 7.82 -3.59
N ILE A 225 22.37 8.67 -2.92
CA ILE A 225 22.71 8.55 -1.50
C ILE A 225 22.02 9.68 -0.71
N GLY A 226 21.63 9.35 0.52
CA GLY A 226 21.21 10.32 1.50
C GLY A 226 21.85 10.01 2.85
N TYR A 227 21.96 11.01 3.71
CA TYR A 227 22.60 10.86 5.01
C TYR A 227 22.08 11.90 6.01
N TYR A 228 22.27 11.65 7.30
CA TYR A 228 22.02 12.66 8.32
C TYR A 228 23.24 13.59 8.48
N GLU A 229 22.98 14.89 8.54
CA GLU A 229 24.00 15.91 8.82
C GLU A 229 23.43 16.94 9.79
N LYS A 230 23.97 17.00 11.02
CA LYS A 230 23.53 17.92 12.09
C LYS A 230 22.01 17.86 12.36
N GLY A 231 21.42 16.66 12.30
CA GLY A 231 19.97 16.46 12.51
C GLY A 231 19.10 16.70 11.27
N ASN A 232 19.68 17.15 10.16
CA ASN A 232 18.97 17.30 8.88
C ASN A 232 19.11 16.04 8.03
N ILE A 233 18.13 15.79 7.17
CA ILE A 233 18.24 14.78 6.11
C ILE A 233 18.81 15.45 4.87
N VAL A 234 19.95 14.97 4.40
CA VAL A 234 20.57 15.42 3.15
C VAL A 234 20.37 14.35 2.08
N VAL A 235 19.95 14.76 0.89
CA VAL A 235 19.83 13.90 -0.30
C VAL A 235 20.71 14.46 -1.41
N GLU A 236 21.54 13.62 -2.00
CA GLU A 236 22.32 14.00 -3.19
C GLU A 236 21.43 13.89 -4.43
N ILE A 237 21.21 15.00 -5.13
CA ILE A 237 20.37 15.04 -6.33
C ILE A 237 21.26 15.06 -7.57
N PRO A 238 21.20 14.04 -8.44
CA PRO A 238 22.01 14.01 -9.65
C PRO A 238 21.64 15.17 -10.58
N GLN A 239 22.66 15.81 -11.13
CA GLN A 239 22.54 16.92 -12.08
C GLN A 239 22.84 16.46 -13.51
N SER A 240 22.37 17.21 -14.51
CA SER A 240 22.57 16.86 -15.93
C SER A 240 24.04 16.90 -16.38
N ASN A 241 24.91 17.59 -15.64
CA ASN A 241 26.35 17.66 -15.88
C ASN A 241 27.14 16.49 -15.25
N GLY A 242 26.47 15.54 -14.60
CA GLY A 242 27.10 14.40 -13.90
C GLY A 242 27.57 14.69 -12.48
N GLU A 243 27.38 15.92 -11.99
CA GLU A 243 27.63 16.28 -10.58
C GLU A 243 26.40 16.01 -9.70
N TYR A 244 26.56 16.19 -8.39
CA TYR A 244 25.49 16.03 -7.41
C TYR A 244 25.29 17.32 -6.62
N ALA A 245 24.05 17.76 -6.48
CA ALA A 245 23.65 18.87 -5.62
C ALA A 245 23.11 18.34 -4.30
N LYS A 246 23.30 19.09 -3.20
CA LYS A 246 22.72 18.73 -1.89
C LYS A 246 21.35 19.36 -1.73
N GLU A 247 20.32 18.54 -1.51
CA GLU A 247 19.06 19.00 -0.94
C GLU A 247 19.04 18.70 0.56
N VAL A 248 18.86 19.74 1.37
CA VAL A 248 18.86 19.65 2.83
C VAL A 248 17.44 19.87 3.33
N PHE A 249 16.95 18.88 4.08
CA PHE A 249 15.65 18.93 4.73
C PHE A 249 15.85 19.03 6.24
N SER A 250 15.43 20.15 6.82
CA SER A 250 15.55 20.42 8.25
C SER A 250 14.28 19.99 8.98
N GLY A 251 14.44 19.37 10.15
CA GLY A 251 13.33 19.01 11.02
C GLY A 251 12.57 20.25 11.52
N LYS A 252 11.25 20.15 11.59
CA LYS A 252 10.34 21.15 12.18
C LYS A 252 9.71 20.63 13.46
#